data_AF-K3Y9N4-F1
#
_entry.id   AF-K3Y9N4-F1
#
_cell.length_a   1.000
_cell.length_b   1.000
_cell.length_c   1.000
_cell.angle_alpha   90.00
_cell.angle_beta   90.00
_cell.angle_gamma   90.00
#
_symmetry.space_group_name_H-M   'P 1'
#
loop_
_entity.id
_entity.type
_entity.pdbx_description
1 polymer ?
#
loop_
_entity_poly.entity_id
_entity_poly.type
_entity_poly.pdbx_seq_one_letter_code
_entity_poly.pdbx_strand_id
1 'polypeptide(L)'
;MAEEKGLCWQGDWKDSDMKVRSDGREFTITKVPEYNISKDGMKEDFKKFFEILFPYYMHESEETNSVSGKIEKKKVLPYYFLQFQQDCAEVPHPQRESVKFENFQKFLGSHPAFMSPLAMTTFIGDLFISCDNLRHHNAEFLPLQDKTAKMVDWIDHAKNLCKPFRDIYYLVTSAAYEPGYWYFLNFLRNFIQHMRMDKPDQDIAVSGIMIGYHLEIYVPPFILFVLNNCDMNSLFLSSSWNRFEESQ
;
A
#
# COMPACT_ATOMS: atom_id res chain seq x y z
N MET A 1 -13.64 -24.08 23.67
CA MET A 1 -13.15 -24.34 22.31
C MET A 1 -11.67 -24.06 22.32
N ALA A 2 -10.84 -25.03 21.93
CA ALA A 2 -9.41 -24.78 21.81
C ALA A 2 -9.22 -23.74 20.70
N GLU A 3 -8.61 -22.60 21.00
CA GLU A 3 -8.07 -21.71 19.98
C GLU A 3 -7.19 -22.57 19.08
N GLU A 4 -7.52 -22.70 17.79
CA GLU A 4 -6.56 -23.20 16.82
C GLU A 4 -5.38 -22.23 16.87
N LYS A 5 -4.33 -22.64 17.60
CA LYS A 5 -3.09 -21.88 17.66
C LYS A 5 -2.58 -21.80 16.24
N GLY A 6 -2.57 -20.60 15.67
CA GLY A 6 -1.92 -20.36 14.40
C GLY A 6 -0.49 -20.90 14.44
N LEU A 7 -0.03 -21.40 13.29
CA LEU A 7 1.33 -21.92 13.12
C LEU A 7 2.10 -21.05 12.13
N CYS A 8 3.43 -21.11 12.20
CA CYS A 8 4.35 -20.43 11.30
C CYS A 8 5.57 -21.32 11.01
N TRP A 9 6.43 -20.90 10.09
CA TRP A 9 7.64 -21.65 9.73
C TRP A 9 8.90 -21.07 10.37
N GLN A 10 8.87 -19.86 10.93
CA GLN A 10 10.07 -19.18 11.48
C GLN A 10 11.24 -19.10 10.48
N GLY A 11 10.94 -18.91 9.20
CA GLY A 11 11.89 -18.91 8.09
C GLY A 11 12.32 -20.32 7.64
N ASP A 12 11.85 -21.38 8.29
CA ASP A 12 12.17 -22.76 7.95
C ASP A 12 11.31 -23.26 6.78
N TRP A 13 11.52 -22.68 5.61
CA TRP A 13 10.99 -23.13 4.32
C TRP A 13 11.89 -22.63 3.19
N LYS A 14 11.79 -23.22 2.00
CA LYS A 14 12.64 -22.90 0.84
C LYS A 14 11.81 -22.80 -0.45
N ASP A 15 12.46 -22.33 -1.50
CA ASP A 15 11.90 -22.23 -2.86
C ASP A 15 11.20 -23.52 -3.34
N SER A 16 11.83 -24.67 -3.10
CA SER A 16 11.28 -25.99 -3.46
C SER A 16 10.05 -26.42 -2.66
N ASP A 17 9.74 -25.73 -1.56
CA ASP A 17 8.51 -25.95 -0.79
C ASP A 17 7.34 -25.13 -1.36
N MET A 18 7.61 -24.20 -2.28
CA MET A 18 6.62 -23.31 -2.89
C MET A 18 5.98 -23.98 -4.12
N LYS A 19 4.67 -23.80 -4.28
CA LYS A 19 3.94 -24.17 -5.50
C LYS A 19 3.06 -23.04 -5.96
N VAL A 20 3.04 -22.84 -7.27
CA VAL A 20 2.09 -21.96 -7.95
C VAL A 20 1.00 -22.82 -8.58
N ARG A 21 -0.26 -22.46 -8.38
CA ARG A 21 -1.46 -23.13 -8.90
C ARG A 21 -2.36 -22.12 -9.59
N SER A 22 -3.44 -22.62 -10.20
CA SER A 22 -4.50 -21.80 -10.79
C SER A 22 -3.96 -20.79 -11.81
N ASP A 23 -3.16 -21.27 -12.77
CA ASP A 23 -2.53 -20.47 -13.84
C ASP A 23 -1.74 -19.25 -13.35
N GLY A 24 -1.12 -19.35 -12.16
CA GLY A 24 -0.33 -18.25 -11.59
C GLY A 24 -1.01 -17.49 -10.46
N ARG A 25 -2.29 -17.74 -10.19
CA ARG A 25 -3.09 -16.97 -9.23
C ARG A 25 -2.93 -17.38 -7.79
N GLU A 26 -2.59 -18.64 -7.55
CA GLU A 26 -2.44 -19.16 -6.20
C GLU A 26 -0.99 -19.50 -5.91
N PHE A 27 -0.44 -18.83 -4.91
CA PHE A 27 0.87 -19.14 -4.36
C PHE A 27 0.70 -19.85 -3.02
N THR A 28 1.33 -21.02 -2.85
CA THR A 28 1.20 -21.82 -1.62
C THR A 28 2.54 -22.40 -1.18
N ILE A 29 2.87 -22.25 0.11
CA ILE A 29 3.96 -22.99 0.76
C ILE A 29 3.41 -24.33 1.20
N THR A 30 3.92 -25.42 0.61
CA THR A 30 3.44 -26.79 0.84
C THR A 30 4.09 -27.48 2.04
N LYS A 31 5.19 -26.93 2.56
CA LYS A 31 5.78 -27.39 3.81
C LYS A 31 4.79 -27.13 4.95
N VAL A 32 4.61 -28.12 5.84
CA VAL A 32 3.75 -27.96 7.01
C VAL A 32 4.43 -27.03 8.02
N PRO A 33 3.74 -26.00 8.56
CA PRO A 33 4.31 -25.17 9.61
C PRO A 33 4.34 -25.93 10.94
N GLU A 34 5.47 -25.88 11.65
CA GLU A 34 5.70 -26.67 12.88
C GLU A 34 5.83 -25.80 14.15
N TYR A 35 5.93 -24.48 13.99
CA TYR A 35 6.18 -23.56 15.11
C TYR A 35 4.92 -22.79 15.50
N ASN A 36 4.75 -22.53 16.79
CA ASN A 36 3.69 -21.65 17.27
C ASN A 36 3.83 -20.25 16.65
N ILE A 37 2.71 -19.66 16.22
CA ILE A 37 2.69 -18.32 15.64
C ILE A 37 3.21 -17.29 16.66
N SER A 38 4.18 -16.48 16.20
CA SER A 38 4.81 -15.42 16.97
C SER A 38 5.18 -14.27 16.04
N LYS A 39 5.29 -13.06 16.61
CA LYS A 39 5.69 -11.87 15.85
C LYS A 39 7.03 -12.09 15.13
N ASP A 40 8.04 -12.57 15.83
CA ASP A 40 9.38 -12.77 15.27
C ASP A 40 9.42 -13.92 14.25
N GLY A 41 8.69 -15.01 14.51
CA GLY A 41 8.58 -16.12 13.57
C GLY A 41 8.00 -15.68 12.23
N MET A 42 6.94 -14.86 12.25
CA MET A 42 6.34 -14.33 11.03
C MET A 42 7.24 -13.32 10.31
N LYS A 43 8.04 -12.52 11.03
CA LYS A 43 9.03 -11.63 10.41
C LYS A 43 10.05 -12.41 9.59
N GLU A 44 10.55 -13.52 10.14
CA GLU A 44 11.47 -14.40 9.40
C GLU A 44 10.78 -15.08 8.21
N ASP A 45 9.50 -15.46 8.33
CA ASP A 45 8.72 -15.98 7.20
C ASP A 45 8.59 -14.95 6.07
N PHE A 46 8.20 -13.71 6.38
CA PHE A 46 8.12 -12.65 5.37
C PHE A 46 9.48 -12.30 4.78
N LYS A 47 10.53 -12.30 5.61
CA LYS A 47 11.89 -12.08 5.15
C LYS A 47 12.33 -13.12 4.15
N LYS A 48 12.08 -14.39 4.46
CA LYS A 48 12.34 -15.49 3.53
C LYS A 48 11.57 -15.32 2.22
N PHE A 49 10.32 -14.85 2.30
CA PHE A 49 9.48 -14.60 1.14
C PHE A 49 10.07 -13.55 0.20
N PHE A 50 10.40 -12.35 0.70
CA PHE A 50 10.96 -11.33 -0.17
C PHE A 50 12.40 -11.60 -0.61
N GLU A 51 13.21 -12.31 0.18
CA GLU A 51 14.56 -12.75 -0.23
C GLU A 51 14.51 -13.68 -1.46
N ILE A 52 13.47 -14.50 -1.55
CA ILE A 52 13.23 -15.37 -2.71
C ILE A 52 12.61 -14.57 -3.87
N LEU A 53 11.62 -13.72 -3.60
CA LEU A 53 10.82 -13.07 -4.64
C LEU A 53 11.57 -11.91 -5.33
N PHE A 54 12.20 -11.02 -4.55
CA PHE A 54 12.76 -9.76 -5.05
C PHE A 54 13.75 -9.91 -6.21
N PRO A 55 14.67 -10.89 -6.21
CA PRO A 55 15.59 -11.09 -7.32
C PRO A 55 14.91 -11.23 -8.70
N TYR A 56 13.68 -11.76 -8.76
CA TYR A 56 12.92 -11.93 -10.01
C TYR A 56 12.30 -10.62 -10.54
N TYR A 57 12.17 -9.60 -9.70
CA TYR A 57 11.58 -8.30 -10.04
C TYR A 57 12.62 -7.19 -10.20
N MET A 58 13.88 -7.45 -9.86
CA MET A 58 14.95 -6.47 -10.05
C MET A 58 15.19 -6.23 -11.54
N HIS A 59 15.29 -4.96 -11.91
CA HIS A 59 15.67 -4.54 -13.26
C HIS A 59 16.79 -3.51 -13.22
N GLU A 60 17.49 -3.33 -14.34
CA GLU A 60 18.49 -2.28 -14.47
C GLU A 60 17.81 -0.94 -14.74
N SER A 61 18.15 0.06 -13.94
CA SER A 61 17.83 1.47 -14.17
C SER A 61 19.10 2.25 -14.44
N GLU A 62 19.02 3.20 -15.37
CA GLU A 62 20.09 4.14 -15.68
C GLU A 62 19.81 5.45 -14.96
N GLU A 63 20.63 5.78 -13.96
CA GLU A 63 20.58 7.06 -13.27
C GLU A 63 21.79 7.90 -13.65
N THR A 64 21.56 9.17 -13.98
CA THR A 64 22.66 10.11 -14.21
C THR A 64 23.13 10.62 -12.86
N ASN A 65 24.38 10.33 -12.51
CA ASN A 65 25.00 10.87 -11.31
C ASN A 65 25.07 12.40 -11.43
N SER A 66 24.35 13.10 -10.57
CA SER A 66 24.20 14.56 -10.59
C SER A 66 25.49 15.32 -10.32
N VAL A 67 26.53 14.67 -9.78
CA VAL A 67 27.85 15.25 -9.51
C VAL A 67 28.84 14.96 -10.63
N SER A 68 28.86 13.73 -11.15
CA SER A 68 29.86 13.29 -12.14
C SER A 68 29.38 13.37 -13.60
N GLY A 69 28.08 13.54 -13.83
CA GLY A 69 27.46 13.53 -15.15
C GLY A 69 27.50 12.16 -15.86
N LYS A 70 27.97 11.12 -15.18
CA LYS A 70 28.06 9.76 -15.74
C LYS A 70 26.75 9.00 -15.52
N ILE A 71 26.42 8.16 -16.49
CA ILE A 71 25.31 7.19 -16.37
C ILE A 71 25.82 6.01 -15.53
N GLU A 72 25.16 5.78 -14.41
CA GLU A 72 25.39 4.62 -13.56
C GLU A 72 24.22 3.64 -13.72
N LYS A 73 24.53 2.38 -13.98
CA LYS A 73 23.54 1.31 -14.00
C LYS A 73 23.38 0.75 -12.60
N LYS A 74 22.15 0.78 -12.09
CA LYS A 74 21.81 0.26 -10.78
C LYS A 74 20.68 -0.76 -10.90
N LYS A 75 20.78 -1.85 -10.14
CA LYS A 75 19.64 -2.76 -9.97
C LYS A 75 18.65 -2.12 -9.00
N VAL A 76 17.43 -1.93 -9.45
CA VAL A 76 16.34 -1.34 -8.66
C VAL A 76 15.16 -2.31 -8.60
N LEU A 77 14.40 -2.21 -7.51
CA LEU A 77 13.14 -2.93 -7.35
C LEU A 77 11.98 -2.08 -7.89
N PRO A 78 10.85 -2.70 -8.26
CA PRO A 78 9.64 -1.95 -8.58
C PRO A 78 9.19 -1.08 -7.41
N TYR A 79 8.36 -0.09 -7.71
CA TYR A 79 7.76 0.79 -6.71
C TYR A 79 7.00 -0.01 -5.64
N TYR A 80 6.95 0.53 -4.43
CA TYR A 80 6.40 -0.10 -3.23
C TYR A 80 7.11 -1.37 -2.71
N PHE A 81 8.05 -2.01 -3.41
CA PHE A 81 8.69 -3.23 -2.89
C PHE A 81 9.54 -2.96 -1.63
N LEU A 82 10.24 -1.83 -1.58
CA LEU A 82 10.97 -1.43 -0.37
C LEU A 82 10.01 -1.13 0.79
N GLN A 83 8.84 -0.52 0.49
CA GLN A 83 7.81 -0.28 1.51
C GLN A 83 7.18 -1.59 1.98
N PHE A 84 6.91 -2.54 1.08
CA PHE A 84 6.43 -3.88 1.43
C PHE A 84 7.37 -4.59 2.40
N GLN A 85 8.69 -4.51 2.15
CA GLN A 85 9.68 -5.06 3.08
C GLN A 85 9.61 -4.41 4.46
N GLN A 86 9.45 -3.08 4.53
CA GLN A 86 9.29 -2.36 5.79
C GLN A 86 7.99 -2.75 6.50
N ASP A 87 6.88 -2.83 5.77
CA ASP A 87 5.57 -3.18 6.33
C ASP A 87 5.57 -4.62 6.89
N CYS A 88 6.20 -5.56 6.20
CA CYS A 88 6.43 -6.92 6.69
C CYS A 88 7.21 -6.96 8.02
N ALA A 89 8.13 -6.01 8.24
CA ALA A 89 8.88 -5.90 9.49
C ALA A 89 8.04 -5.37 10.66
N GLU A 90 6.88 -4.75 10.39
CA GLU A 90 5.98 -4.16 11.39
C GLU A 90 4.80 -5.07 11.76
N VAL A 91 4.88 -6.37 11.45
CA VAL A 91 3.81 -7.34 11.75
C VAL A 91 3.28 -7.22 13.21
N PRO A 92 1.96 -7.07 13.41
CA PRO A 92 1.34 -7.01 14.74
C PRO A 92 1.48 -8.32 15.51
N HIS A 93 1.38 -8.27 16.84
CA HIS A 93 1.42 -9.49 17.64
C HIS A 93 0.11 -10.29 17.48
N PRO A 94 0.13 -11.55 17.02
CA PRO A 94 -1.09 -12.25 16.61
C PRO A 94 -2.07 -12.50 17.76
N GLN A 95 -1.56 -12.77 18.98
CA GLN A 95 -2.42 -12.97 20.15
C GLN A 95 -2.74 -11.69 20.95
N ARG A 96 -1.86 -10.67 20.94
CA ARG A 96 -2.06 -9.44 21.75
C ARG A 96 -2.76 -8.34 20.97
N GLU A 97 -2.68 -8.37 19.65
CA GLU A 97 -3.21 -7.37 18.72
C GLU A 97 -4.01 -8.07 17.61
N SER A 98 -4.84 -9.06 17.97
CA SER A 98 -5.53 -9.95 17.01
C SER A 98 -6.30 -9.20 15.92
N VAL A 99 -7.07 -8.17 16.28
CA VAL A 99 -7.83 -7.35 15.32
C VAL A 99 -6.89 -6.63 14.33
N LYS A 100 -5.80 -6.03 14.81
CA LYS A 100 -4.80 -5.40 13.92
C LYS A 100 -4.07 -6.44 13.08
N PHE A 101 -3.83 -7.62 13.63
CA PHE A 101 -3.20 -8.72 12.93
C PHE A 101 -4.08 -9.21 11.77
N GLU A 102 -5.38 -9.40 11.98
CA GLU A 102 -6.32 -9.74 10.91
C GLU A 102 -6.35 -8.68 9.80
N ASN A 103 -6.40 -7.41 10.17
CA ASN A 103 -6.35 -6.30 9.20
C ASN A 103 -5.01 -6.23 8.47
N PHE A 104 -3.90 -6.53 9.15
CA PHE A 104 -2.58 -6.63 8.56
C PHE A 104 -2.48 -7.79 7.56
N GLN A 105 -3.08 -8.94 7.85
CA GLN A 105 -3.13 -10.07 6.90
C GLN A 105 -3.89 -9.70 5.63
N LYS A 106 -5.05 -9.03 5.75
CA LYS A 106 -5.79 -8.48 4.60
C LYS A 106 -4.92 -7.49 3.83
N PHE A 107 -4.32 -6.52 4.53
CA PHE A 107 -3.45 -5.52 3.94
C PHE A 107 -2.30 -6.13 3.14
N LEU A 108 -1.56 -7.08 3.71
CA LEU A 108 -0.43 -7.72 3.02
C LEU A 108 -0.90 -8.57 1.84
N GLY A 109 -2.01 -9.29 1.99
CA GLY A 109 -2.62 -10.06 0.90
C GLY A 109 -2.93 -9.20 -0.32
N SER A 110 -3.29 -7.93 -0.09
CA SER A 110 -3.59 -6.96 -1.15
C SER A 110 -2.62 -5.79 -1.23
N HIS A 111 -1.35 -6.01 -0.90
CA HIS A 111 -0.38 -4.92 -0.80
C HIS A 111 -0.18 -4.18 -2.14
N PRO A 112 -0.04 -2.82 -2.15
CA PRO A 112 0.21 -2.02 -3.35
C PRO A 112 1.35 -2.49 -4.25
N ALA A 113 2.36 -3.17 -3.70
CA ALA A 113 3.49 -3.73 -4.45
C ALA A 113 3.10 -4.80 -5.47
N PHE A 114 1.97 -5.49 -5.28
CA PHE A 114 1.52 -6.57 -6.16
C PHE A 114 0.27 -6.20 -6.96
N MET A 115 -0.12 -4.94 -6.91
CA MET A 115 -1.36 -4.47 -7.53
C MET A 115 -1.10 -3.78 -8.87
N SER A 116 -2.03 -3.95 -9.82
CA SER A 116 -1.98 -3.18 -11.06
C SER A 116 -2.19 -1.68 -10.81
N PRO A 117 -1.52 -0.78 -11.55
CA PRO A 117 -1.71 0.66 -11.38
C PRO A 117 -3.16 1.12 -11.56
N LEU A 118 -3.92 0.49 -12.47
CA LEU A 118 -5.33 0.77 -12.70
C LEU A 118 -6.19 0.45 -11.45
N ALA A 119 -5.98 -0.72 -10.85
CA ALA A 119 -6.64 -1.12 -9.62
C ALA A 119 -6.40 -0.11 -8.49
N MET A 120 -5.14 0.32 -8.30
CA MET A 120 -4.78 1.32 -7.30
C MET A 120 -5.53 2.64 -7.50
N THR A 121 -5.58 3.15 -8.73
CA THR A 121 -6.30 4.41 -9.03
C THR A 121 -7.80 4.30 -8.81
N THR A 122 -8.39 3.13 -9.13
CA THR A 122 -9.81 2.87 -8.93
C THR A 122 -10.14 2.81 -7.45
N PHE A 123 -9.32 2.11 -6.68
CA PHE A 123 -9.48 2.01 -5.23
C PHE A 123 -9.38 3.37 -4.54
N ILE A 124 -8.40 4.22 -4.88
CA ILE A 124 -8.30 5.58 -4.34
C ILE A 124 -9.58 6.38 -4.62
N GLY A 125 -10.12 6.27 -5.84
CA GLY A 125 -11.36 6.94 -6.23
C GLY A 125 -12.57 6.45 -5.44
N ASP A 126 -12.76 5.14 -5.34
CA ASP A 126 -13.86 4.51 -4.61
C ASP A 126 -13.75 4.81 -3.10
N LEU A 127 -12.55 4.73 -2.54
CA LEU A 127 -12.29 5.07 -1.14
C LEU A 127 -12.61 6.54 -0.84
N PHE A 128 -12.25 7.46 -1.73
CA PHE A 128 -12.62 8.87 -1.57
C PHE A 128 -14.13 9.06 -1.54
N ILE A 129 -14.87 8.43 -2.45
CA ILE A 129 -16.34 8.55 -2.52
C ILE A 129 -16.96 8.00 -1.22
N SER A 130 -16.52 6.82 -0.77
CA SER A 130 -16.99 6.22 0.48
C SER A 130 -16.71 7.14 1.68
N CYS A 131 -15.50 7.68 1.79
CA CYS A 131 -15.11 8.54 2.90
C CYS A 131 -15.81 9.91 2.86
N ASP A 132 -15.93 10.57 1.71
CA ASP A 132 -16.55 11.91 1.63
C ASP A 132 -18.04 11.87 2.00
N ASN A 133 -18.74 10.83 1.58
CA ASN A 133 -20.16 10.64 1.90
C ASN A 133 -20.43 10.40 3.39
N LEU A 134 -19.47 9.79 4.11
CA LEU A 134 -19.69 9.27 5.46
C LEU A 134 -19.00 10.10 6.55
N ARG A 135 -17.94 10.85 6.22
CA ARG A 135 -17.12 11.57 7.22
C ARG A 135 -17.88 12.61 8.04
N HIS A 136 -18.96 13.18 7.53
CA HIS A 136 -19.74 14.20 8.24
C HIS A 136 -20.82 13.61 9.16
N HIS A 137 -21.06 12.30 9.08
CA HIS A 137 -22.21 11.65 9.69
C HIS A 137 -21.86 10.44 10.56
N ASN A 138 -20.68 9.84 10.38
CA ASN A 138 -20.30 8.60 11.05
C ASN A 138 -19.01 8.75 11.86
N ALA A 139 -19.07 8.36 13.13
CA ALA A 139 -17.94 8.39 14.06
C ALA A 139 -16.74 7.56 13.57
N GLU A 140 -17.00 6.52 12.77
CA GLU A 140 -16.02 5.60 12.18
C GLU A 140 -15.02 6.27 11.22
N PHE A 141 -15.35 7.45 10.68
CA PHE A 141 -14.49 8.19 9.75
C PHE A 141 -13.81 9.41 10.41
N LEU A 142 -14.05 9.64 11.71
CA LEU A 142 -13.34 10.66 12.49
C LEU A 142 -11.82 10.47 12.47
N PRO A 143 -11.25 9.24 12.46
CA PRO A 143 -9.80 9.07 12.40
C PRO A 143 -9.16 9.65 11.13
N LEU A 144 -9.88 9.74 10.01
CA LEU A 144 -9.37 10.41 8.80
C LEU A 144 -9.24 11.91 8.99
N GLN A 145 -10.04 12.49 9.88
CA GLN A 145 -10.03 13.91 10.23
C GLN A 145 -9.05 14.24 11.35
N ASP A 146 -8.35 13.24 11.91
CA ASP A 146 -7.36 13.46 12.95
C ASP A 146 -6.13 14.19 12.37
N LYS A 147 -6.07 15.49 12.65
CA LYS A 147 -4.96 16.37 12.26
C LYS A 147 -3.69 16.12 13.09
N THR A 148 -3.79 15.34 14.16
CA THR A 148 -2.66 14.91 15.00
C THR A 148 -2.04 13.60 14.51
N ALA A 149 -2.76 12.88 13.63
CA ALA A 149 -2.25 11.70 12.96
C ALA A 149 -1.08 12.08 12.06
N LYS A 150 0.11 11.73 12.54
CA LYS A 150 1.40 12.15 12.00
C LYS A 150 1.76 11.38 10.73
N MET A 151 1.11 11.72 9.62
CA MET A 151 1.65 11.46 8.30
C MET A 151 2.64 12.60 7.96
N VAL A 152 3.75 12.65 8.70
CA VAL A 152 4.42 13.92 9.11
C VAL A 152 4.85 14.82 7.95
N ASP A 153 5.18 14.30 6.77
CA ASP A 153 5.86 15.12 5.75
C ASP A 153 5.26 15.03 4.33
N TRP A 154 4.08 14.41 4.15
CA TRP A 154 3.52 14.21 2.80
C TRP A 154 3.26 15.52 2.06
N ILE A 155 2.91 16.58 2.79
CA ILE A 155 2.67 17.93 2.24
C ILE A 155 3.95 18.51 1.66
N ASP A 156 5.01 18.52 2.47
CA ASP A 156 6.28 19.12 2.04
C ASP A 156 6.92 18.30 0.93
N HIS A 157 6.74 16.97 0.96
CA HIS A 157 7.08 16.11 -0.16
C HIS A 157 6.31 16.50 -1.42
N ALA A 158 4.97 16.58 -1.37
CA ALA A 158 4.12 16.91 -2.51
C ALA A 158 4.43 18.29 -3.12
N LYS A 159 4.77 19.29 -2.30
CA LYS A 159 5.20 20.63 -2.75
C LYS A 159 6.50 20.58 -3.56
N ASN A 160 7.40 19.68 -3.18
CA ASN A 160 8.75 19.55 -3.75
C ASN A 160 8.78 18.61 -4.97
N LEU A 161 7.70 17.86 -5.23
CA LEU A 161 7.58 17.07 -6.45
C LEU A 161 7.49 17.95 -7.70
N CYS A 162 7.84 17.38 -8.85
CA CYS A 162 7.65 18.03 -10.15
C CYS A 162 6.17 18.07 -10.55
N LYS A 163 5.87 18.81 -11.62
CA LYS A 163 4.54 18.77 -12.26
C LYS A 163 4.20 17.32 -12.65
N PRO A 164 2.95 16.87 -12.45
CA PRO A 164 1.77 17.66 -12.08
C PRO A 164 1.48 17.76 -10.57
N PHE A 165 2.19 17.03 -9.70
CA PHE A 165 1.89 17.00 -8.25
C PHE A 165 1.93 18.39 -7.61
N ARG A 166 2.96 19.17 -7.92
CA ARG A 166 3.10 20.54 -7.41
C ARG A 166 1.96 21.44 -7.87
N ASP A 167 1.55 21.33 -9.14
CA ASP A 167 0.45 22.14 -9.66
C ASP A 167 -0.84 21.80 -8.91
N ILE A 168 -1.12 20.52 -8.68
CA ILE A 168 -2.30 20.06 -7.92
C ILE A 168 -2.31 20.57 -6.49
N TYR A 169 -1.15 20.62 -5.84
CA TYR A 169 -1.04 21.17 -4.50
C TYR A 169 -1.46 22.66 -4.48
N TYR A 170 -1.03 23.45 -5.46
CA TYR A 170 -1.28 24.90 -5.50
C TYR A 170 -2.57 25.32 -6.22
N LEU A 171 -3.18 24.46 -7.05
CA LEU A 171 -4.35 24.77 -7.88
C LEU A 171 -5.67 24.81 -7.09
N VAL A 172 -5.75 24.11 -5.95
CA VAL A 172 -6.93 24.13 -5.08
C VAL A 172 -6.90 25.38 -4.18
N THR A 173 -7.40 26.49 -4.73
CA THR A 173 -7.26 27.86 -4.17
C THR A 173 -8.22 28.21 -3.02
N SER A 174 -9.13 27.32 -2.60
CA SER A 174 -10.15 27.62 -1.59
C SER A 174 -10.00 26.90 -0.25
N ALA A 175 -9.15 25.88 -0.13
CA ALA A 175 -8.81 25.25 1.14
C ALA A 175 -7.39 24.69 1.05
N ALA A 176 -6.46 25.26 1.81
CA ALA A 176 -5.11 24.70 1.92
C ALA A 176 -5.21 23.23 2.36
N TYR A 177 -4.45 22.34 1.70
CA TYR A 177 -4.27 20.99 2.23
C TYR A 177 -3.68 21.09 3.63
N GLU A 178 -4.29 20.41 4.60
CA GLU A 178 -3.77 20.32 5.96
C GLU A 178 -3.12 18.95 6.21
N PRO A 179 -2.25 18.82 7.22
CA PRO A 179 -1.74 17.53 7.62
C PRO A 179 -2.89 16.56 7.96
N GLY A 180 -2.69 15.28 7.65
CA GLY A 180 -3.65 14.20 7.96
C GLY A 180 -4.09 13.38 6.75
N TYR A 181 -4.68 12.23 7.04
CA TYR A 181 -5.03 11.21 6.05
C TYR A 181 -6.18 11.62 5.11
N TRP A 182 -7.16 12.39 5.61
CA TRP A 182 -8.24 12.91 4.76
C TRP A 182 -7.71 13.80 3.64
N TYR A 183 -6.82 14.74 3.95
CA TYR A 183 -6.27 15.68 2.98
C TYR A 183 -5.31 14.97 2.02
N PHE A 184 -4.60 13.94 2.47
CA PHE A 184 -3.81 13.08 1.59
C PHE A 184 -4.71 12.34 0.58
N LEU A 185 -5.80 11.71 1.03
CA LEU A 185 -6.77 11.05 0.15
C LEU A 185 -7.39 12.04 -0.87
N ASN A 186 -7.76 13.23 -0.41
CA ASN A 186 -8.28 14.29 -1.28
C ASN A 186 -7.24 14.72 -2.32
N PHE A 187 -5.97 14.86 -1.92
CA PHE A 187 -4.87 15.18 -2.83
C PHE A 187 -4.69 14.11 -3.91
N LEU A 188 -4.64 12.83 -3.53
CA LEU A 188 -4.53 11.72 -4.48
C LEU A 188 -5.69 11.70 -5.48
N ARG A 189 -6.92 11.88 -4.99
CA ARG A 189 -8.13 11.94 -5.83
C ARG A 189 -8.07 13.14 -6.79
N ASN A 190 -7.66 14.32 -6.32
CA ASN A 190 -7.57 15.51 -7.17
C ASN A 190 -6.47 15.37 -8.24
N PHE A 191 -5.36 14.74 -7.89
CA PHE A 191 -4.31 14.39 -8.85
C PHE A 191 -4.85 13.47 -9.95
N ILE A 192 -5.53 12.37 -9.59
CA ILE A 192 -6.11 11.44 -10.56
C ILE A 192 -7.11 12.17 -11.48
N GLN A 193 -7.95 13.05 -10.93
CA GLN A 193 -8.91 13.80 -11.73
C GLN A 193 -8.27 14.79 -12.69
N HIS A 194 -7.28 15.54 -12.23
CA HIS A 194 -6.56 16.47 -13.09
C HIS A 194 -5.83 15.75 -14.22
N MET A 195 -5.19 14.61 -13.93
CA MET A 195 -4.57 13.80 -14.96
C MET A 195 -5.58 13.34 -16.03
N ARG A 196 -6.80 12.96 -15.60
CA ARG A 196 -7.88 12.61 -16.54
C ARG A 196 -8.41 13.80 -17.36
N MET A 197 -8.47 15.01 -16.77
CA MET A 197 -9.04 16.20 -17.44
C MET A 197 -8.05 16.89 -18.37
N ASP A 198 -6.80 17.07 -17.92
CA ASP A 198 -5.79 17.85 -18.65
C ASP A 198 -5.05 16.99 -19.68
N LYS A 199 -5.07 15.66 -19.52
CA LYS A 199 -4.43 14.70 -20.42
C LYS A 199 -5.35 13.50 -20.68
N PRO A 200 -6.52 13.70 -21.31
CA PRO A 200 -7.53 12.64 -21.50
C PRO A 200 -7.02 11.45 -22.34
N ASP A 201 -5.99 11.65 -23.16
CA ASP A 201 -5.34 10.60 -23.94
C ASP A 201 -4.35 9.75 -23.13
N GLN A 202 -4.02 10.16 -21.89
CA GLN A 202 -3.20 9.35 -21.00
C GLN A 202 -4.06 8.30 -20.30
N ASP A 203 -3.63 7.06 -20.38
CA ASP A 203 -4.21 5.95 -19.62
C ASP A 203 -4.21 6.30 -18.13
N ILE A 204 -5.36 6.10 -17.47
CA ILE A 204 -5.52 6.26 -16.03
C ILE A 204 -4.44 5.49 -15.24
N ALA A 205 -3.97 4.35 -15.77
CA ALA A 205 -2.88 3.57 -15.19
C ALA A 205 -1.61 4.41 -14.99
N VAL A 206 -1.34 5.42 -15.82
CA VAL A 206 -0.21 6.35 -15.66
C VAL A 206 -0.29 7.09 -14.33
N SER A 207 -1.50 7.49 -13.90
CA SER A 207 -1.67 8.14 -12.60
C SER A 207 -1.28 7.21 -11.46
N GLY A 208 -1.64 5.92 -11.56
CA GLY A 208 -1.26 4.90 -10.58
C GLY A 208 0.25 4.67 -10.53
N ILE A 209 0.91 4.64 -11.69
CA ILE A 209 2.37 4.53 -11.78
C ILE A 209 3.04 5.76 -11.14
N MET A 210 2.55 6.97 -11.42
CA MET A 210 3.12 8.20 -10.86
C MET A 210 2.95 8.30 -9.34
N ILE A 211 1.76 7.94 -8.83
CA ILE A 211 1.50 7.83 -7.40
C ILE A 211 2.44 6.78 -6.79
N GLY A 212 2.60 5.64 -7.47
CA GLY A 212 3.52 4.59 -7.08
C GLY A 212 4.97 5.05 -7.01
N TYR A 213 5.43 5.84 -7.97
CA TYR A 213 6.82 6.29 -7.99
C TYR A 213 7.14 7.37 -6.96
N HIS A 214 6.21 8.29 -6.73
CA HIS A 214 6.49 9.50 -5.97
C HIS A 214 5.90 9.50 -4.57
N LEU A 215 4.94 8.63 -4.28
CA LEU A 215 4.22 8.59 -3.01
C LEU A 215 4.23 7.18 -2.40
N GLU A 216 5.25 6.39 -2.74
CA GLU A 216 5.44 5.00 -2.34
C GLU A 216 5.47 4.80 -0.82
N ILE A 217 6.07 5.74 -0.10
CA ILE A 217 6.20 5.70 1.36
C ILE A 217 4.94 6.18 2.09
N TYR A 218 3.97 6.72 1.36
CA TYR A 218 2.79 7.37 1.91
C TYR A 218 1.53 6.54 1.70
N VAL A 219 1.36 5.94 0.52
CA VAL A 219 0.14 5.21 0.16
C VAL A 219 -0.05 3.93 1.00
N PRO A 220 0.91 3.01 1.16
CA PRO A 220 0.69 1.78 1.91
C PRO A 220 0.40 2.04 3.41
N PRO A 221 1.14 2.92 4.11
CA PRO A 221 0.80 3.28 5.49
C PRO A 221 -0.57 3.94 5.63
N PHE A 222 -1.00 4.75 4.64
CA PHE A 222 -2.35 5.30 4.61
C PHE A 222 -3.41 4.20 4.51
N ILE A 223 -3.24 3.24 3.59
CA ILE A 223 -4.18 2.12 3.44
C ILE A 223 -4.27 1.31 4.73
N LEU A 224 -3.13 0.94 5.32
CA LEU A 224 -3.10 0.23 6.60
C LEU A 224 -3.74 1.04 7.74
N PHE A 225 -3.59 2.37 7.74
CA PHE A 225 -4.30 3.23 8.69
C PHE A 225 -5.81 3.16 8.51
N VAL A 226 -6.31 3.26 7.28
CA VAL A 226 -7.75 3.13 6.99
C VAL A 226 -8.27 1.79 7.48
N LEU A 227 -7.58 0.69 7.17
CA LEU A 227 -7.98 -0.66 7.60
C LEU A 227 -8.07 -0.80 9.13
N ASN A 228 -7.13 -0.19 9.86
CA ASN A 228 -7.05 -0.32 11.31
C ASN A 228 -7.98 0.60 12.08
N ASN A 229 -8.34 1.75 11.52
CA ASN A 229 -9.01 2.82 12.25
C ASN A 229 -10.39 3.16 11.70
N CYS A 230 -10.68 2.83 10.44
CA CYS A 230 -12.02 2.95 9.87
C CYS A 230 -12.70 1.59 9.90
N ASP A 231 -14.01 1.54 10.18
CA ASP A 231 -14.71 0.26 10.23
C ASP A 231 -14.85 -0.35 8.83
N MET A 232 -13.98 -1.30 8.53
CA MET A 232 -14.00 -2.08 7.30
C MET A 232 -15.25 -2.93 7.14
N ASN A 233 -15.99 -3.22 8.22
CA ASN A 233 -17.26 -3.93 8.16
C ASN A 233 -18.40 -3.03 7.70
N SER A 234 -18.19 -1.71 7.64
CA SER A 234 -19.13 -0.84 6.93
C SER A 234 -19.25 -1.35 5.48
N LEU A 235 -20.49 -1.56 5.02
CA LEU A 235 -20.80 -2.10 3.69
C LEU A 235 -20.05 -1.38 2.55
N PHE A 236 -19.73 -0.11 2.78
CA PHE A 236 -19.04 0.76 1.83
C PHE A 236 -17.53 0.50 1.78
N LEU A 237 -16.83 0.49 2.92
CA LEU A 237 -15.39 0.16 2.93
C LEU A 237 -15.15 -1.30 2.53
N SER A 238 -16.03 -2.23 2.93
CA SER A 238 -15.97 -3.61 2.45
C SER A 238 -16.15 -3.68 0.94
N SER A 239 -17.03 -2.87 0.34
CA SER A 239 -17.22 -2.89 -1.12
C SER A 239 -16.01 -2.32 -1.89
N SER A 240 -15.41 -1.23 -1.41
CA SER A 240 -14.19 -0.67 -2.00
C SER A 240 -13.01 -1.63 -1.86
N TRP A 241 -12.90 -2.31 -0.72
CA TRP A 241 -11.86 -3.29 -0.46
C TRP A 241 -12.05 -4.61 -1.22
N ASN A 242 -13.27 -5.13 -1.32
CA ASN A 242 -13.52 -6.34 -2.12
C ASN A 242 -13.19 -6.11 -3.59
N ARG A 243 -13.54 -4.94 -4.14
CA ARG A 243 -13.10 -4.56 -5.50
C ARG A 243 -11.59 -4.44 -5.61
N PHE A 244 -10.93 -3.98 -4.55
CA PHE A 244 -9.47 -3.92 -4.46
C PHE A 244 -8.85 -5.32 -4.49
N GLU A 245 -9.40 -6.28 -3.75
CA GLU A 245 -8.99 -7.70 -3.77
C GLU A 245 -9.26 -8.37 -5.13
N GLU A 246 -10.44 -8.15 -5.72
CA GLU A 246 -10.86 -8.75 -7.00
C GLU A 246 -10.07 -8.23 -8.22
N SER A 247 -9.35 -7.13 -8.06
CA SER A 247 -8.60 -6.46 -9.13
C SER A 247 -7.16 -6.94 -9.31
N GLN A 248 -6.75 -7.94 -8.53
CA GLN A 248 -5.45 -8.62 -8.59
C GLN A 248 -5.38 -9.72 -9.67
#